data_AF-A0A2G6PSL0-F1
#
_entry.id   AF-A0A2G6PSL0-F1
#
_cell.length_a   1.000
_cell.length_b   1.000
_cell.length_c   1.000
_cell.angle_alpha   90.00
_cell.angle_beta   90.00
_cell.angle_gamma   90.00
#
_symmetry.space_group_name_H-M   'P 1'
#
loop_
_entity.id
_entity.type
_entity.pdbx_description
1 polymer ?
#
loop_
_entity_poly.entity_id
_entity_poly.type
_entity_poly.pdbx_seq_one_letter_code
_entity_poly.pdbx_strand_id
1 'polypeptide(L)'
;SIVSSNGQEDHVSMGANAATKALRIVNNVEKVLAIELLNAAQALEFRRPLKTSEFMETFMADYRKVVPFLEKDVVLSDEILKSIDFLQDYKVAESNLFE
;
A
#
# COMPACT_ATOMS: atom_id res chain seq x y z
N SER A 1 -14.37 -9.26 -27.24
CA SER A 1 -14.41 -8.46 -28.48
C SER A 1 -15.87 -8.27 -28.88
N ILE A 2 -16.26 -7.08 -29.34
CA ILE A 2 -17.55 -6.82 -29.98
C ILE A 2 -17.23 -6.30 -31.38
N VAL A 3 -17.89 -6.85 -32.41
CA VAL A 3 -17.69 -6.45 -33.80
C VAL A 3 -18.23 -5.03 -34.01
N SER A 4 -17.42 -4.15 -34.60
CA SER A 4 -17.79 -2.78 -34.97
C SER A 4 -17.65 -2.54 -36.48
N SER A 5 -18.15 -1.39 -36.95
CA SER A 5 -17.95 -0.92 -38.32
C SER A 5 -18.38 -1.94 -39.39
N ASN A 6 -19.56 -2.52 -39.21
CA ASN A 6 -20.17 -3.50 -40.13
C ASN A 6 -19.26 -4.71 -40.46
N GLY A 7 -18.49 -5.19 -39.48
CA GLY A 7 -17.60 -6.35 -39.66
C GLY A 7 -16.18 -6.02 -40.11
N GLN A 8 -15.82 -4.74 -40.28
CA GLN A 8 -14.42 -4.37 -40.52
C GLN A 8 -13.55 -4.52 -39.27
N GLU A 9 -14.10 -4.21 -38.10
CA GLU A 9 -13.42 -4.35 -36.81
C GLU A 9 -14.05 -5.52 -36.06
N ASP A 10 -13.75 -6.74 -36.50
CA ASP A 10 -14.30 -7.97 -35.92
C ASP A 10 -13.58 -8.42 -34.64
N HIS A 11 -12.37 -7.90 -34.40
CA HIS A 11 -11.60 -8.12 -33.18
C HIS A 11 -11.10 -6.82 -32.54
N VAL A 12 -11.47 -6.60 -31.26
CA VAL A 12 -11.01 -5.47 -30.45
C VAL A 12 -10.47 -5.94 -29.10
N SER A 13 -9.46 -5.24 -28.59
CA SER A 13 -8.73 -5.60 -27.36
C SER A 13 -9.47 -5.29 -26.06
N MET A 14 -10.43 -4.36 -26.08
CA MET A 14 -11.06 -3.79 -24.89
C MET A 14 -10.04 -3.20 -23.88
N GLY A 15 -8.87 -2.76 -24.38
CA GLY A 15 -7.72 -2.36 -23.55
C GLY A 15 -8.01 -1.22 -22.58
N ALA A 16 -8.83 -0.24 -22.95
CA ALA A 16 -9.21 0.86 -22.06
C ALA A 16 -9.96 0.38 -20.80
N ASN A 17 -10.83 -0.63 -20.93
CA ASN A 17 -11.53 -1.24 -19.80
C ASN A 17 -10.56 -2.02 -18.90
N ALA A 18 -9.60 -2.71 -19.52
CA ALA A 18 -8.56 -3.42 -18.77
C ALA A 18 -7.70 -2.43 -17.96
N ALA A 19 -7.26 -1.32 -18.55
CA ALA A 19 -6.43 -0.32 -17.89
C ALA A 19 -7.14 0.36 -16.70
N THR A 20 -8.40 0.78 -16.88
CA THR A 20 -9.20 1.41 -15.80
C THR A 20 -9.50 0.43 -14.66
N LYS A 21 -9.73 -0.86 -14.98
CA LYS A 21 -9.85 -1.91 -13.96
C LYS A 21 -8.54 -2.12 -13.21
N ALA A 22 -7.42 -2.20 -13.92
CA ALA A 22 -6.11 -2.41 -13.31
C ALA A 22 -5.78 -1.30 -12.31
N LEU A 23 -5.99 -0.02 -12.70
CA LEU A 23 -5.79 1.12 -11.80
C LEU A 23 -6.62 1.00 -10.51
N ARG A 24 -7.91 0.65 -10.62
CA ARG A 24 -8.76 0.44 -9.44
C ARG A 24 -8.24 -0.70 -8.54
N ILE A 25 -7.69 -1.76 -9.12
CA ILE A 25 -7.11 -2.87 -8.36
C ILE A 25 -5.86 -2.41 -7.62
N VAL A 26 -4.95 -1.69 -8.27
CA VAL A 26 -3.74 -1.14 -7.65
C VAL A 26 -4.12 -0.27 -6.45
N ASN A 27 -5.05 0.67 -6.61
CA ASN A 27 -5.51 1.54 -5.52
C ASN A 27 -6.14 0.76 -4.34
N ASN A 28 -6.75 -0.39 -4.61
CA ASN A 28 -7.29 -1.25 -3.55
C ASN A 28 -6.19 -2.04 -2.84
N VAL A 29 -5.19 -2.52 -3.58
CA VAL A 29 -4.03 -3.22 -3.00
C VAL A 29 -3.24 -2.27 -2.10
N GLU A 30 -3.03 -1.02 -2.52
CA GLU A 30 -2.39 0.00 -1.68
C GLU A 30 -3.11 0.18 -0.33
N LYS A 31 -4.45 0.22 -0.34
CA LYS A 31 -5.26 0.27 0.89
C LYS A 31 -5.07 -0.96 1.77
N VAL A 32 -5.02 -2.16 1.18
CA VAL A 32 -4.78 -3.41 1.92
C VAL A 32 -3.41 -3.38 2.59
N LEU A 33 -2.37 -2.99 1.83
CA LEU A 33 -1.00 -2.88 2.35
C LEU A 33 -0.88 -1.81 3.45
N ALA A 34 -1.58 -0.70 3.32
CA ALA A 34 -1.64 0.34 4.35
C ALA A 34 -2.25 -0.17 5.66
N ILE A 35 -3.34 -0.94 5.57
CA ILE A 35 -3.97 -1.58 6.75
C ILE A 35 -3.04 -2.64 7.35
N GLU A 36 -2.36 -3.43 6.52
CA GLU A 36 -1.37 -4.41 6.98
C GLU A 36 -0.22 -3.73 7.73
N LEU A 37 0.34 -2.65 7.19
CA LEU A 37 1.40 -1.87 7.82
C LEU A 37 0.96 -1.32 9.17
N LEU A 38 -0.23 -0.72 9.25
CA LEU A 38 -0.79 -0.20 10.50
C LEU A 38 -0.84 -1.28 11.58
N ASN A 39 -1.36 -2.46 11.23
CA ASN A 39 -1.46 -3.60 12.15
C ASN A 39 -0.08 -4.15 12.52
N ALA A 40 0.83 -4.28 11.56
CA ALA A 40 2.19 -4.78 11.80
C ALA A 40 2.97 -3.86 12.73
N ALA A 41 2.88 -2.55 12.53
CA ALA A 41 3.52 -1.56 13.40
C ALA A 41 3.00 -1.66 14.85
N GLN A 42 1.69 -1.85 15.02
CA GLN A 42 1.09 -2.03 16.34
C GLN A 42 1.52 -3.35 16.99
N ALA A 43 1.52 -4.45 16.23
CA ALA A 43 1.94 -5.76 16.70
C ALA A 43 3.42 -5.77 17.13
N LEU A 44 4.31 -5.08 16.41
CA LEU A 44 5.71 -4.95 16.80
C LEU A 44 5.87 -4.23 18.14
N GLU A 45 5.06 -3.20 18.39
CA GLU A 45 5.13 -2.47 19.65
C GLU A 45 4.62 -3.31 20.83
N PHE A 46 3.58 -4.12 20.64
CA PHE A 46 3.14 -5.09 21.64
C PHE A 46 4.17 -6.19 21.96
N ARG A 47 5.14 -6.42 21.07
CA ARG A 47 6.20 -7.43 21.27
C ARG A 47 7.48 -6.87 21.89
N ARG A 48 7.54 -5.58 22.23
CA ARG A 48 8.71 -5.01 22.91
C ARG A 48 8.98 -5.75 24.23
N PRO A 49 10.27 -6.01 24.58
CA PRO A 49 11.49 -5.42 24.02
C PRO A 49 12.11 -6.17 22.83
N LEU A 50 11.43 -7.17 22.24
CA LEU A 50 11.95 -7.85 21.05
C LEU A 50 12.10 -6.86 19.88
N LYS A 51 13.14 -7.07 19.08
CA LYS A 51 13.46 -6.24 17.91
C LYS A 51 13.41 -7.06 16.63
N THR A 52 13.07 -6.40 15.53
CA THR A 52 13.17 -6.93 14.17
C THR A 52 14.55 -6.58 13.56
N SER A 53 14.75 -6.82 12.26
CA SER A 53 15.99 -6.43 11.57
C SER A 53 16.20 -4.92 11.60
N GLU A 54 17.46 -4.48 11.47
CA GLU A 54 17.84 -3.07 11.54
C GLU A 54 17.10 -2.19 10.50
N PHE A 55 16.99 -2.69 9.26
CA PHE A 55 16.22 -2.04 8.22
C PHE A 55 14.74 -1.87 8.62
N MET A 56 14.13 -2.93 9.14
CA MET A 56 12.73 -2.90 9.55
C MET A 56 12.50 -2.01 10.77
N GLU A 57 13.43 -1.93 11.72
CA GLU A 57 13.35 -0.98 12.83
C GLU A 57 13.43 0.47 12.33
N THR A 58 14.30 0.76 11.37
CA THR A 58 14.43 2.09 10.76
C THR A 58 13.15 2.48 10.03
N PHE A 59 12.64 1.58 9.19
CA PHE A 59 11.40 1.76 8.46
C PHE A 59 10.21 2.00 9.41
N MET A 60 10.09 1.20 10.47
CA MET A 60 9.03 1.35 11.46
C MET A 60 9.18 2.65 12.26
N ALA A 61 10.40 3.06 12.58
CA ALA A 61 10.66 4.34 13.23
C ALA A 61 10.24 5.54 12.36
N ASP A 62 10.46 5.47 11.05
CA ASP A 62 9.97 6.49 10.12
C ASP A 62 8.45 6.50 10.01
N TYR A 63 7.84 5.32 9.86
CA TYR A 63 6.38 5.19 9.82
C TYR A 63 5.72 5.73 11.08
N ARG A 64 6.30 5.51 12.27
CA ARG A 64 5.79 6.01 13.54
C ARG A 64 5.83 7.53 13.70
N LYS A 65 6.59 8.25 12.86
CA LYS A 65 6.52 9.73 12.78
C LYS A 65 5.23 10.21 12.12
N VAL A 66 4.62 9.38 11.28
CA VAL A 66 3.38 9.68 10.56
C VAL A 66 2.16 9.13 11.29
N VAL A 67 2.22 7.86 11.70
CA VAL A 67 1.15 7.18 12.45
C VAL A 67 1.67 6.74 13.82
N PRO A 68 1.34 7.47 14.90
CA PRO A 68 1.82 7.13 16.24
C PRO A 68 1.20 5.82 16.77
N PHE A 69 1.73 5.32 17.88
CA PHE A 69 1.13 4.17 18.56
C PHE A 69 -0.29 4.50 19.02
N LEU A 70 -1.23 3.60 18.72
CA LEU A 70 -2.64 3.79 19.04
C LEU A 70 -2.92 3.20 20.44
N GLU A 71 -2.93 4.04 21.47
CA GLU A 71 -3.19 3.61 22.86
C GLU A 71 -4.67 3.37 23.15
N LYS A 72 -5.55 4.04 22.41
CA LYS A 72 -7.00 4.00 22.56
C LYS A 72 -7.66 4.00 21.19
N ASP A 73 -8.96 3.70 21.18
CA ASP A 73 -9.74 3.75 19.95
C ASP A 73 -9.73 5.16 19.35
N VAL A 74 -9.49 5.20 18.03
CA VAL A 74 -9.48 6.39 17.20
C VAL A 74 -10.25 6.13 15.91
N VAL A 75 -10.49 7.21 15.15
CA VAL A 75 -11.03 7.09 13.80
C VAL A 75 -9.97 6.49 12.88
N LEU A 76 -10.05 5.18 12.65
CA LEU A 76 -9.04 4.45 11.88
C LEU A 76 -8.95 4.86 10.41
N SER A 77 -10.01 5.43 9.82
CA SER A 77 -9.96 5.91 8.44
C SER A 77 -8.85 6.93 8.22
N ASP A 78 -8.61 7.79 9.20
CA ASP A 78 -7.64 8.87 9.09
C ASP A 78 -6.20 8.31 9.15
N GLU A 79 -5.97 7.31 10.01
CA GLU A 79 -4.67 6.62 10.12
C GLU A 79 -4.41 5.72 8.90
N ILE A 80 -5.45 5.11 8.32
CA ILE A 80 -5.33 4.35 7.06
C ILE A 80 -4.95 5.29 5.91
N LEU A 81 -5.57 6.47 5.79
CA LEU A 81 -5.22 7.44 4.75
C LEU A 81 -3.77 7.90 4.86
N LYS A 82 -3.32 8.28 6.07
CA LYS A 82 -1.92 8.62 6.32
C LYS A 82 -0.96 7.47 5.97
N SER A 83 -1.38 6.22 6.18
CA SER A 83 -0.58 5.04 5.85
C SER A 83 -0.47 4.81 4.35
N ILE A 84 -1.52 5.11 3.58
CA ILE A 84 -1.49 5.08 2.12
C ILE A 84 -0.52 6.15 1.62
N ASP A 85 -0.66 7.39 2.11
CA ASP A 85 0.21 8.51 1.73
C ASP A 85 1.68 8.19 2.05
N PHE A 86 1.94 7.64 3.23
CA PHE A 86 3.28 7.17 3.60
C PHE A 86 3.83 6.15 2.60
N LEU A 87 3.06 5.12 2.23
CA LEU A 87 3.52 4.11 1.29
C LEU A 87 3.79 4.67 -0.12
N GLN A 88 3.02 5.65 -0.56
CA GLN A 88 3.22 6.28 -1.88
C GLN A 88 4.45 7.18 -1.91
N ASP A 89 4.75 7.86 -0.81
CA ASP A 89 5.85 8.83 -0.73
C ASP A 89 7.16 8.25 -0.17
N TYR A 90 7.11 7.11 0.52
CA TYR A 90 8.28 6.55 1.19
C TYR A 90 9.32 6.07 0.18
N LYS A 91 10.51 6.66 0.25
CA LYS A 91 11.65 6.30 -0.60
C LYS A 91 12.57 5.35 0.15
N VAL A 92 12.68 4.15 -0.36
CA VAL A 92 13.69 3.19 0.09
C VAL A 92 14.98 3.45 -0.69
N ALA A 93 16.11 3.59 0.00
CA ALA A 93 17.41 3.66 -0.66
C ALA A 93 17.69 2.33 -1.37
N GLU A 94 18.12 2.36 -2.64
CA GLU A 94 18.38 1.15 -3.44
C GLU A 94 19.40 0.21 -2.78
N SER A 95 20.35 0.76 -2.01
CA SER A 95 21.32 -0.02 -1.23
C SER A 95 20.68 -0.99 -0.24
N ASN A 96 19.44 -0.72 0.20
CA ASN A 96 18.75 -1.51 1.22
C ASN A 96 17.79 -2.56 0.62
N LEU A 97 17.61 -2.59 -0.70
CA LEU A 97 16.67 -3.48 -1.39
C LEU A 97 17.33 -4.77 -1.92
N PHE A 98 18.65 -4.80 -2.06
CA PHE A 98 19.37 -5.89 -2.75
C PHE A 98 20.63 -6.40 -2.02
N GLU A 99 20.69 -6.29 -0.69
CA GLU A 99 21.67 -7.04 0.12
C GLU A 99 21.25 -8.50 0.33
#